data_AF-A0A9X0DWR9-F1
#
_entry.id   AF-A0A9X0DWR9-F1
#
_cell.length_a   1.000
_cell.length_b   1.000
_cell.length_c   1.000
_cell.angle_alpha   90.00
_cell.angle_beta   90.00
_cell.angle_gamma   90.00
#
_symmetry.space_group_name_H-M   'P 1'
#
loop_
_entity.id
_entity.type
_entity.pdbx_description
1 polymer ?
#
loop_
_entity_poly.entity_id
_entity_poly.type
_entity_poly.pdbx_seq_one_letter_code
_entity_poly.pdbx_strand_id
1 'polypeptide(L)'
;MKTRFTLIATVLLLAQQAHAVSLPDAAALAGLTSTGSTSAYSDLEQQSLQAERQALQGDSSKLTREQLEKAKQNAKQADKQWLKNSGYNFKTKENQQAGIALLAGFSALPASVLDASQATVTNINLNATQNVRHQALADAEAISYLYFLSDALGPRLGKAFLAAYDKGEIGKAAALIKASEVSTSAAKKHFNYPRPFLREGNSIHLVPDDVVVKDNVRYTADGGSFPSGHTNTGYTDALLLAEMVPERFEALVTRGARYGYSRLVLGVHYPLDVMGSRMVAQRNVANYLNDARYQALFSEARDQLRAALEKECGMSLAECARSNGKDDPYRSPAMKQFYRFTMSYNLPKANVQNTPVKVPQGAEILLKTALPQLSDAQIRSLMVKSALPNGYPLSGNSADQSFWQRVDLTAAFALAKPMR
;
A
#
# COMPACT_ATOMS: atom_id res chain seq x y z
N MET A 1 13.65 -19.00 64.56
CA MET A 1 13.28 -17.61 64.20
C MET A 1 13.44 -17.44 62.70
N LYS A 2 12.33 -17.14 62.02
CA LYS A 2 12.30 -16.80 60.59
C LYS A 2 12.73 -15.34 60.43
N THR A 3 13.73 -15.05 59.61
CA THR A 3 13.97 -13.70 59.10
C THR A 3 14.33 -13.76 57.64
N ARG A 4 13.54 -13.00 56.87
CA ARG A 4 13.41 -13.00 55.43
C ARG A 4 14.57 -12.22 54.81
N PHE A 5 15.26 -12.81 53.85
CA PHE A 5 16.03 -12.03 52.87
C PHE A 5 15.04 -11.52 51.81
N THR A 6 14.67 -10.25 51.92
CA THR A 6 13.90 -9.55 50.87
C THR A 6 14.87 -9.17 49.76
N LEU A 7 14.93 -9.98 48.70
CA LEU A 7 15.57 -9.57 47.44
C LEU A 7 14.62 -8.58 46.75
N ILE A 8 14.94 -7.28 46.82
CA ILE A 8 14.32 -6.28 45.95
C ILE A 8 15.01 -6.39 44.59
N ALA A 9 14.46 -7.25 43.73
CA ALA A 9 14.76 -7.22 42.31
C ALA A 9 13.77 -6.25 41.64
N THR A 10 14.06 -4.96 41.69
CA THR A 10 13.42 -3.97 40.81
C THR A 10 13.96 -4.16 39.40
N VAL A 11 13.32 -5.05 38.64
CA VAL A 11 13.42 -5.04 37.18
C VAL A 11 12.59 -3.85 36.70
N LEU A 12 13.26 -2.73 36.38
CA LEU A 12 12.66 -1.69 35.54
C LEU A 12 12.42 -2.31 34.15
N LEU A 13 11.23 -2.86 33.93
CA LEU A 13 10.66 -2.93 32.60
C LEU A 13 10.29 -1.49 32.20
N LEU A 14 11.26 -0.77 31.64
CA LEU A 14 10.98 0.39 30.80
C LEU A 14 10.27 -0.12 29.56
N ALA A 15 8.95 -0.27 29.66
CA ALA A 15 8.08 -0.31 28.51
C ALA A 15 8.31 1.02 27.77
N GLN A 16 9.00 0.97 26.63
CA GLN A 16 8.88 2.01 25.63
C GLN A 16 7.40 2.06 25.24
N GLN A 17 6.63 2.93 25.89
CA GLN A 17 5.43 3.45 25.26
C GLN A 17 5.93 4.21 24.04
N ALA A 18 5.97 3.53 22.89
CA ALA A 18 6.24 4.19 21.64
C ALA A 18 5.21 5.34 21.52
N HIS A 19 5.68 6.57 21.65
CA HIS A 19 4.84 7.74 21.46
C HIS A 19 4.17 7.63 20.08
N ALA A 20 2.88 7.96 20.01
CA ALA A 20 2.17 7.97 18.74
C ALA A 20 2.89 8.94 17.79
N VAL A 21 3.25 8.46 16.60
CA VAL A 21 3.92 9.26 15.56
C VAL A 21 3.05 10.48 15.26
N SER A 22 3.56 11.70 15.47
CA SER A 22 2.81 12.92 15.21
C SER A 22 2.60 13.15 13.70
N LEU A 23 1.71 14.07 13.30
CA LEU A 23 1.56 14.40 11.88
C LEU A 23 2.85 14.98 11.26
N PRO A 24 3.58 15.90 11.93
CA PRO A 24 4.91 16.32 11.46
C PRO A 24 5.91 15.17 11.33
N ASP A 25 5.96 14.25 12.30
CA ASP A 25 6.85 13.09 12.22
C ASP A 25 6.46 12.17 11.05
N ALA A 26 5.17 11.91 10.86
CA ALA A 26 4.67 11.13 9.74
C ALA A 26 5.03 11.77 8.38
N ALA A 27 4.97 13.11 8.29
CA ALA A 27 5.39 13.83 7.10
C ALA A 27 6.91 13.75 6.87
N ALA A 28 7.72 13.81 7.93
CA ALA A 28 9.17 13.63 7.85
C ALA A 28 9.54 12.19 7.43
N LEU A 29 8.88 11.19 8.03
CA LEU A 29 9.01 9.78 7.64
C LEU A 29 8.60 9.57 6.20
N ALA A 30 7.55 10.26 5.75
CA ALA A 30 7.19 10.26 4.36
C ALA A 30 8.37 10.84 3.53
N GLY A 31 8.92 11.98 3.90
CA GLY A 31 10.06 12.60 3.22
C GLY A 31 11.27 11.67 2.98
N LEU A 32 11.49 10.65 3.80
CA LEU A 32 12.63 9.72 3.67
C LEU A 32 12.69 8.99 2.33
N THR A 33 11.53 8.63 1.77
CA THR A 33 11.42 7.89 0.50
C THR A 33 11.05 8.81 -0.66
N SER A 34 11.35 10.11 -0.56
CA SER A 34 11.23 11.08 -1.66
C SER A 34 12.60 11.64 -2.02
N THR A 35 12.72 12.20 -3.23
CA THR A 35 13.98 12.68 -3.81
C THR A 35 14.85 13.46 -2.82
N GLY A 36 16.16 13.16 -2.78
CA GLY A 36 17.13 13.80 -1.88
C GLY A 36 17.67 12.93 -0.73
N SER A 37 17.37 11.62 -0.71
CA SER A 37 17.81 10.70 0.36
C SER A 37 19.26 10.21 0.19
N THR A 38 19.63 9.68 -0.99
CA THR A 38 20.99 9.34 -1.46
C THR A 38 21.08 9.40 -2.99
N SER A 39 22.29 9.42 -3.57
CA SER A 39 22.44 9.48 -5.03
C SER A 39 21.82 8.28 -5.75
N ALA A 40 22.12 7.05 -5.33
CA ALA A 40 21.64 5.85 -6.01
C ALA A 40 20.12 5.65 -5.94
N TYR A 41 19.48 6.01 -4.83
CA TYR A 41 18.02 5.95 -4.70
C TYR A 41 17.35 7.08 -5.50
N SER A 42 17.90 8.30 -5.44
CA SER A 42 17.38 9.42 -6.23
C SER A 42 17.46 9.15 -7.73
N ASP A 43 18.53 8.49 -8.21
CA ASP A 43 18.67 8.06 -9.60
C ASP A 43 17.55 7.08 -10.00
N LEU A 44 17.20 6.13 -9.13
CA LEU A 44 16.11 5.19 -9.37
C LEU A 44 14.76 5.92 -9.45
N GLU A 45 14.47 6.84 -8.54
CA GLU A 45 13.23 7.63 -8.57
C GLU A 45 13.11 8.44 -9.87
N GLN A 46 14.19 9.09 -10.29
CA GLN A 46 14.23 9.84 -11.55
C GLN A 46 14.01 8.93 -12.76
N GLN A 47 14.66 7.75 -12.79
CA GLN A 47 14.48 6.76 -13.85
C GLN A 47 13.03 6.24 -13.89
N SER A 48 12.43 5.96 -12.73
CA SER A 48 11.04 5.53 -12.63
C SER A 48 10.08 6.59 -13.18
N LEU A 49 10.24 7.85 -12.76
CA LEU A 49 9.42 8.96 -13.26
C LEU A 49 9.61 9.18 -14.77
N GLN A 50 10.83 9.03 -15.28
CA GLN A 50 11.10 9.15 -16.70
C GLN A 50 10.39 8.04 -17.49
N ALA A 51 10.51 6.79 -17.04
CA ALA A 51 9.85 5.65 -17.67
C ALA A 51 8.32 5.78 -17.65
N GLU A 52 7.76 6.24 -16.53
CA GLU A 52 6.33 6.55 -16.41
C GLU A 52 5.90 7.61 -17.43
N ARG A 53 6.59 8.75 -17.51
CA ARG A 53 6.27 9.82 -18.45
C ARG A 53 6.38 9.35 -19.91
N GLN A 54 7.37 8.54 -20.23
CA GLN A 54 7.51 7.93 -21.56
C GLN A 54 6.34 7.00 -21.88
N ALA A 55 5.95 6.14 -20.95
CA ALA A 55 4.81 5.25 -21.12
C ALA A 55 3.48 6.01 -21.25
N LEU A 56 3.29 7.08 -20.47
CA LEU A 56 2.13 7.95 -20.58
C LEU A 56 2.10 8.67 -21.93
N GLN A 57 3.24 9.20 -22.40
CA GLN A 57 3.33 9.91 -23.67
C GLN A 57 3.05 8.98 -24.87
N GLY A 58 3.51 7.73 -24.81
CA GLY A 58 3.44 6.79 -25.92
C GLY A 58 4.11 7.37 -27.18
N ASP A 59 3.47 7.21 -28.33
CA ASP A 59 3.97 7.71 -29.62
C ASP A 59 3.67 9.21 -29.85
N SER A 60 3.05 9.88 -28.88
CA SER A 60 2.71 11.30 -28.99
C SER A 60 3.96 12.16 -28.94
N SER A 61 3.97 13.30 -29.64
CA SER A 61 5.11 14.24 -29.60
C SER A 61 5.27 14.95 -28.25
N LYS A 62 4.22 14.99 -27.43
CA LYS A 62 4.21 15.54 -26.07
C LYS A 62 3.23 14.80 -25.17
N LEU A 63 3.52 14.76 -23.88
CA LEU A 63 2.60 14.31 -22.85
C LEU A 63 1.59 15.42 -22.52
N THR A 64 0.29 15.13 -22.63
CA THR A 64 -0.81 16.01 -22.22
C THR A 64 -1.83 15.26 -21.35
N ARG A 65 -2.81 15.98 -20.83
CA ARG A 65 -3.92 15.40 -20.05
C ARG A 65 -4.72 14.35 -20.82
N GLU A 66 -4.86 14.50 -22.14
CA GLU A 66 -5.57 13.51 -22.97
C GLU A 66 -4.86 12.14 -22.96
N GLN A 67 -3.53 12.14 -22.96
CA GLN A 67 -2.75 10.90 -22.85
C GLN A 67 -2.95 10.23 -21.48
N LEU A 68 -3.06 11.01 -20.39
CA LEU A 68 -3.33 10.46 -19.06
C LEU A 68 -4.67 9.73 -19.01
N GLU A 69 -5.74 10.33 -19.54
CA GLU A 69 -7.09 9.75 -19.53
C GLU A 69 -7.17 8.43 -20.32
N LYS A 70 -6.34 8.28 -21.35
CA LYS A 70 -6.28 7.10 -22.20
C LYS A 70 -5.20 6.09 -21.78
N ALA A 71 -4.41 6.42 -20.76
CA ALA A 71 -3.24 5.66 -20.36
C ALA A 71 -3.61 4.25 -19.92
N LYS A 72 -2.89 3.26 -20.46
CA LYS A 72 -3.03 1.84 -20.11
C LYS A 72 -1.77 1.10 -20.50
N GLN A 73 -1.46 0.02 -19.78
CA GLN A 73 -0.41 -0.92 -20.20
C GLN A 73 -0.64 -1.38 -21.64
N ASN A 74 0.41 -1.22 -22.46
CA ASN A 74 0.42 -1.69 -23.85
C ASN A 74 0.66 -3.21 -23.91
N ALA A 75 0.58 -3.77 -25.12
CA ALA A 75 0.75 -5.21 -25.35
C ALA A 75 2.17 -5.72 -25.06
N LYS A 76 3.18 -4.84 -25.04
CA LYS A 76 4.55 -5.18 -24.66
C LYS A 76 4.63 -5.37 -23.14
N GLN A 77 4.06 -4.45 -22.37
CA GLN A 77 4.13 -4.43 -20.92
C GLN A 77 3.25 -5.50 -20.25
N ALA A 78 2.10 -5.84 -20.85
CA ALA A 78 1.11 -6.73 -20.22
C ALA A 78 0.56 -7.77 -21.21
N ASP A 79 0.75 -9.05 -20.88
CA ASP A 79 0.24 -10.18 -21.64
C ASP A 79 -1.24 -10.43 -21.32
N LYS A 80 -2.08 -9.52 -21.79
CA LYS A 80 -3.55 -9.59 -21.63
C LYS A 80 -4.14 -10.78 -22.40
N GLN A 81 -3.45 -11.27 -23.43
CA GLN A 81 -3.92 -12.41 -24.22
C GLN A 81 -3.73 -13.72 -23.44
N TRP A 82 -2.59 -13.93 -22.79
CA TRP A 82 -2.38 -15.04 -21.85
C TRP A 82 -3.46 -15.06 -20.77
N LEU A 83 -3.70 -13.91 -20.13
CA LEU A 83 -4.71 -13.84 -19.07
C LEU A 83 -6.11 -14.12 -19.62
N LYS A 84 -6.48 -13.58 -20.78
CA LYS A 84 -7.77 -13.87 -21.43
C LYS A 84 -7.92 -15.36 -21.76
N ASN A 85 -6.86 -15.99 -22.26
CA ASN A 85 -6.85 -17.42 -22.62
C ASN A 85 -7.03 -18.33 -21.40
N SER A 86 -6.64 -17.89 -20.20
CA SER A 86 -6.87 -18.65 -18.96
C SER A 86 -8.35 -18.86 -18.62
N GLY A 87 -9.23 -18.01 -19.16
CA GLY A 87 -10.66 -18.00 -18.83
C GLY A 87 -10.94 -17.80 -17.33
N TYR A 88 -10.02 -17.18 -16.57
CA TYR A 88 -10.22 -16.92 -15.15
C TYR A 88 -11.29 -15.84 -14.93
N ASN A 89 -12.25 -16.13 -14.06
CA ASN A 89 -13.30 -15.19 -13.69
C ASN A 89 -12.95 -14.53 -12.36
N PHE A 90 -12.66 -13.22 -12.40
CA PHE A 90 -12.30 -12.42 -11.23
C PHE A 90 -13.49 -12.13 -10.28
N LYS A 91 -14.72 -12.56 -10.61
CA LYS A 91 -15.92 -12.36 -9.78
C LYS A 91 -16.06 -10.92 -9.29
N THR A 92 -15.88 -9.98 -10.20
CA THR A 92 -15.73 -8.54 -9.89
C THR A 92 -16.93 -8.00 -9.11
N LYS A 93 -18.15 -8.39 -9.48
CA LYS A 93 -19.37 -7.90 -8.81
C LYS A 93 -19.46 -8.42 -7.38
N GLU A 94 -19.16 -9.70 -7.17
CA GLU A 94 -19.16 -10.34 -5.86
C GLU A 94 -18.11 -9.71 -4.94
N ASN A 95 -16.90 -9.49 -5.47
CA ASN A 95 -15.84 -8.81 -4.72
C ASN A 95 -16.18 -7.33 -4.41
N GLN A 96 -16.90 -6.65 -5.29
CA GLN A 96 -17.43 -5.31 -5.02
C GLN A 96 -18.44 -5.31 -3.87
N GLN A 97 -19.39 -6.27 -3.86
CA GLN A 97 -20.37 -6.39 -2.78
C GLN A 97 -19.71 -6.77 -1.45
N ALA A 98 -18.73 -7.69 -1.48
CA ALA A 98 -17.94 -8.03 -0.30
C ALA A 98 -17.20 -6.80 0.26
N GLY A 99 -16.65 -5.95 -0.61
CA GLY A 99 -16.03 -4.69 -0.23
C GLY A 99 -17.01 -3.71 0.43
N ILE A 100 -18.23 -3.57 -0.11
CA ILE A 100 -19.29 -2.73 0.51
C ILE A 100 -19.64 -3.26 1.90
N ALA A 101 -19.87 -4.56 2.04
CA ALA A 101 -20.21 -5.17 3.32
C ALA A 101 -19.06 -5.02 4.36
N LEU A 102 -17.82 -5.19 3.92
CA LEU A 102 -16.64 -4.98 4.75
C LEU A 102 -16.52 -3.53 5.22
N LEU A 103 -16.97 -2.56 4.43
CA LEU A 103 -16.87 -1.14 4.76
C LEU A 103 -18.15 -0.54 5.37
N ALA A 104 -19.19 -1.36 5.61
CA ALA A 104 -20.48 -0.88 6.11
C ALA A 104 -20.40 -0.12 7.44
N GLY A 105 -19.36 -0.37 8.25
CA GLY A 105 -19.10 0.38 9.49
C GLY A 105 -18.82 1.88 9.28
N PHE A 106 -18.47 2.32 8.06
CA PHE A 106 -18.25 3.73 7.74
C PHE A 106 -19.49 4.59 8.02
N SER A 107 -20.68 4.11 7.63
CA SER A 107 -21.94 4.86 7.77
C SER A 107 -22.36 5.08 9.23
N ALA A 108 -21.74 4.37 10.18
CA ALA A 108 -22.02 4.49 11.61
C ALA A 108 -20.95 5.31 12.37
N LEU A 109 -19.95 5.87 11.66
CA LEU A 109 -18.90 6.66 12.30
C LEU A 109 -19.48 7.98 12.87
N PRO A 110 -19.07 8.39 14.09
CA PRO A 110 -19.52 9.64 14.66
C PRO A 110 -18.92 10.84 13.90
N ALA A 111 -19.64 11.96 13.89
CA ALA A 111 -19.20 13.20 13.24
C ALA A 111 -17.79 13.63 13.70
N SER A 112 -17.46 13.46 14.98
CA SER A 112 -16.13 13.77 15.52
C SER A 112 -14.98 12.99 14.85
N VAL A 113 -15.22 11.76 14.39
CA VAL A 113 -14.23 10.98 13.64
C VAL A 113 -14.12 11.48 12.20
N LEU A 114 -15.26 11.83 11.57
CA LEU A 114 -15.26 12.42 10.22
C LEU A 114 -14.54 13.78 10.21
N ASP A 115 -14.77 14.62 11.22
CA ASP A 115 -14.13 15.91 11.37
C ASP A 115 -12.64 15.79 11.69
N ALA A 116 -12.24 14.85 12.55
CA ALA A 116 -10.83 14.54 12.77
C ALA A 116 -10.14 14.05 11.50
N SER A 117 -10.85 13.27 10.68
CA SER A 117 -10.36 12.82 9.38
C SER A 117 -10.20 13.98 8.39
N GLN A 118 -11.13 14.94 8.37
CA GLN A 118 -10.99 16.20 7.61
C GLN A 118 -9.78 17.03 8.10
N ALA A 119 -9.64 17.22 9.41
CA ALA A 119 -8.53 18.00 9.98
C ALA A 119 -7.17 17.37 9.65
N THR A 120 -7.10 16.04 9.68
CA THR A 120 -5.88 15.28 9.37
C THR A 120 -5.47 15.44 7.90
N VAL A 121 -6.41 15.29 6.94
CA VAL A 121 -6.07 15.52 5.52
C VAL A 121 -5.68 16.98 5.26
N THR A 122 -6.38 17.94 5.86
CA THR A 122 -6.02 19.37 5.74
C THR A 122 -4.60 19.61 6.25
N ASN A 123 -4.23 19.08 7.42
CA ASN A 123 -2.89 19.24 7.96
C ASN A 123 -1.81 18.62 7.05
N ILE A 124 -2.01 17.38 6.60
CA ILE A 124 -1.06 16.69 5.70
C ILE A 124 -0.92 17.45 4.38
N ASN A 125 -2.02 17.87 3.76
CA ASN A 125 -2.02 18.58 2.49
C ASN A 125 -1.33 19.96 2.59
N LEU A 126 -1.55 20.72 3.67
CA LEU A 126 -0.96 22.04 3.83
C LEU A 126 0.54 21.98 4.18
N ASN A 127 0.96 20.99 4.97
CA ASN A 127 2.34 20.89 5.48
C ASN A 127 3.27 19.99 4.65
N ALA A 128 2.77 19.35 3.58
CA ALA A 128 3.62 18.54 2.71
C ALA A 128 4.70 19.39 2.03
N THR A 129 5.95 18.92 2.11
CA THR A 129 7.10 19.51 1.41
C THR A 129 6.97 19.33 -0.10
N GLN A 130 7.76 20.08 -0.87
CA GLN A 130 7.73 20.00 -2.33
C GLN A 130 8.05 18.59 -2.85
N ASN A 131 9.09 17.93 -2.33
CA ASN A 131 9.47 16.58 -2.78
C ASN A 131 8.37 15.54 -2.46
N VAL A 132 7.67 15.69 -1.33
CA VAL A 132 6.53 14.82 -0.99
C VAL A 132 5.34 15.07 -1.92
N ARG A 133 5.09 16.32 -2.32
CA ARG A 133 4.07 16.65 -3.33
C ARG A 133 4.44 16.08 -4.71
N HIS A 134 5.71 16.17 -5.09
CA HIS A 134 6.20 15.62 -6.35
C HIS A 134 6.03 14.11 -6.42
N GLN A 135 6.42 13.39 -5.35
CA GLN A 135 6.16 11.96 -5.25
C GLN A 135 4.66 11.66 -5.34
N ALA A 136 3.82 12.48 -4.71
CA ALA A 136 2.39 12.25 -4.71
C ALA A 136 1.76 12.42 -6.11
N LEU A 137 2.25 13.38 -6.91
CA LEU A 137 1.85 13.56 -8.31
C LEU A 137 2.30 12.37 -9.17
N ALA A 138 3.55 11.92 -9.03
CA ALA A 138 4.05 10.75 -9.75
C ALA A 138 3.22 9.50 -9.40
N ASP A 139 2.98 9.23 -8.11
CA ASP A 139 2.10 8.14 -7.69
C ASP A 139 0.73 8.24 -8.35
N ALA A 140 0.15 9.43 -8.36
CA ALA A 140 -1.19 9.67 -8.83
C ALA A 140 -1.40 9.36 -10.31
N GLU A 141 -0.48 9.80 -11.15
CA GLU A 141 -0.55 9.64 -12.60
C GLU A 141 -0.02 8.26 -13.06
N ALA A 142 0.75 7.58 -12.22
CA ALA A 142 1.24 6.23 -12.46
C ALA A 142 0.16 5.13 -12.36
N ILE A 143 -1.10 5.45 -12.00
CA ILE A 143 -2.12 4.44 -11.66
C ILE A 143 -2.30 3.36 -12.74
N SER A 144 -2.12 3.70 -14.02
CA SER A 144 -2.27 2.76 -15.14
C SER A 144 -1.09 1.81 -15.35
N TYR A 145 0.00 1.96 -14.59
CA TYR A 145 1.26 1.23 -14.75
C TYR A 145 1.81 0.73 -13.39
N LEU A 146 2.98 0.09 -13.40
CA LEU A 146 3.63 -0.48 -12.21
C LEU A 146 4.94 0.22 -11.82
N TYR A 147 5.34 1.29 -12.52
CA TYR A 147 6.61 1.99 -12.29
C TYR A 147 6.80 2.44 -10.84
N PHE A 148 5.73 2.91 -10.21
CA PHE A 148 5.72 3.42 -8.85
C PHE A 148 6.18 2.38 -7.81
N LEU A 149 6.18 1.08 -8.11
CA LEU A 149 6.62 0.02 -7.20
C LEU A 149 8.14 -0.15 -7.14
N SER A 150 8.86 0.38 -8.13
CA SER A 150 10.30 0.14 -8.30
C SER A 150 11.15 0.64 -7.14
N ASP A 151 10.75 1.74 -6.50
CA ASP A 151 11.43 2.36 -5.37
C ASP A 151 11.54 1.42 -4.16
N ALA A 152 10.45 0.71 -3.84
CA ALA A 152 10.37 -0.23 -2.74
C ALA A 152 11.17 -1.52 -2.97
N LEU A 153 11.54 -1.82 -4.21
CA LEU A 153 12.48 -2.91 -4.52
C LEU A 153 13.94 -2.56 -4.19
N GLY A 154 14.23 -1.28 -3.95
CA GLY A 154 15.57 -0.74 -3.69
C GLY A 154 16.38 -0.50 -4.97
N PRO A 155 17.51 0.22 -4.89
CA PRO A 155 18.18 0.77 -6.07
C PRO A 155 18.54 -0.24 -7.18
N ARG A 156 19.03 -1.43 -6.81
CA ARG A 156 19.48 -2.42 -7.80
C ARG A 156 18.31 -3.20 -8.40
N LEU A 157 17.51 -3.85 -7.55
CA LEU A 157 16.37 -4.64 -8.01
C LEU A 157 15.27 -3.77 -8.64
N GLY A 158 15.10 -2.53 -8.17
CA GLY A 158 14.20 -1.56 -8.79
C GLY A 158 14.60 -1.22 -10.22
N LYS A 159 15.89 -0.98 -10.49
CA LYS A 159 16.40 -0.77 -11.86
C LYS A 159 16.19 -2.00 -12.75
N ALA A 160 16.44 -3.20 -12.22
CA ALA A 160 16.16 -4.44 -12.92
C ALA A 160 14.66 -4.62 -13.24
N PHE A 161 13.78 -4.25 -12.30
CA PHE A 161 12.34 -4.26 -12.51
C PHE A 161 11.88 -3.30 -13.61
N LEU A 162 12.37 -2.06 -13.60
CA LEU A 162 12.07 -1.09 -14.65
C LEU A 162 12.49 -1.62 -16.04
N ALA A 163 13.71 -2.15 -16.13
CA ALA A 163 14.23 -2.72 -17.38
C ALA A 163 13.40 -3.93 -17.86
N ALA A 164 13.11 -4.89 -16.98
CA ALA A 164 12.32 -6.07 -17.32
C ALA A 164 10.89 -5.69 -17.74
N TYR A 165 10.29 -4.70 -17.07
CA TYR A 165 8.95 -4.20 -17.37
C TYR A 165 8.88 -3.51 -18.74
N ASP A 166 9.83 -2.62 -19.04
CA ASP A 166 9.88 -1.93 -20.34
C ASP A 166 10.24 -2.87 -21.50
N LYS A 167 10.99 -3.95 -21.23
CA LYS A 167 11.25 -5.03 -22.20
C LYS A 167 10.03 -5.95 -22.40
N GLY A 168 9.04 -5.92 -21.51
CA GLY A 168 7.87 -6.80 -21.55
C GLY A 168 8.11 -8.19 -20.97
N GLU A 169 9.24 -8.40 -20.28
CA GLU A 169 9.67 -9.71 -19.79
C GLU A 169 8.85 -10.17 -18.57
N ILE A 170 8.05 -9.28 -17.98
CA ILE A 170 7.18 -9.55 -16.83
C ILE A 170 5.69 -9.49 -17.20
N GLY A 171 5.36 -9.64 -18.49
CA GLY A 171 4.02 -9.39 -19.05
C GLY A 171 2.88 -10.13 -18.35
N LYS A 172 3.09 -11.36 -17.87
CA LYS A 172 2.06 -12.13 -17.13
C LYS A 172 1.81 -11.56 -15.75
N ALA A 173 2.86 -11.21 -15.01
CA ALA A 173 2.75 -10.55 -13.71
C ALA A 173 2.07 -9.19 -13.85
N ALA A 174 2.48 -8.39 -14.83
CA ALA A 174 1.86 -7.09 -15.12
C ALA A 174 0.36 -7.22 -15.43
N ALA A 175 -0.02 -8.14 -16.32
CA ALA A 175 -1.42 -8.36 -16.68
C ALA A 175 -2.25 -8.88 -15.48
N LEU A 176 -1.74 -9.86 -14.73
CA LEU A 176 -2.44 -10.45 -13.60
C LEU A 176 -2.64 -9.45 -12.46
N ILE A 177 -1.59 -8.67 -12.12
CA ILE A 177 -1.64 -7.65 -11.08
C ILE A 177 -2.76 -6.65 -11.37
N LYS A 178 -2.73 -6.01 -12.55
CA LYS A 178 -3.72 -4.98 -12.89
C LYS A 178 -5.14 -5.54 -13.02
N ALA A 179 -5.30 -6.78 -13.50
CA ALA A 179 -6.61 -7.42 -13.58
C ALA A 179 -7.18 -7.80 -12.21
N SER A 180 -6.35 -7.90 -11.17
CA SER A 180 -6.76 -8.23 -9.81
C SER A 180 -7.33 -7.03 -9.05
N GLU A 181 -7.25 -5.83 -9.63
CA GLU A 181 -7.85 -4.63 -9.04
C GLU A 181 -9.37 -4.68 -9.08
N VAL A 182 -9.99 -4.66 -7.90
CA VAL A 182 -11.45 -4.58 -7.78
C VAL A 182 -11.88 -3.11 -7.73
N SER A 183 -12.56 -2.63 -8.76
CA SER A 183 -13.02 -1.25 -8.84
C SER A 183 -13.90 -0.84 -7.64
N THR A 184 -13.60 0.30 -7.04
CA THR A 184 -14.34 0.88 -5.91
C THR A 184 -15.61 1.63 -6.31
N SER A 185 -15.95 1.72 -7.60
CA SER A 185 -17.04 2.59 -8.08
C SER A 185 -18.41 2.24 -7.51
N ALA A 186 -18.68 0.94 -7.28
CA ALA A 186 -19.91 0.50 -6.63
C ALA A 186 -20.00 0.99 -5.18
N ALA A 187 -18.90 0.90 -4.42
CA ALA A 187 -18.83 1.38 -3.05
C ALA A 187 -18.93 2.92 -2.98
N LYS A 188 -18.27 3.65 -3.89
CA LYS A 188 -18.38 5.12 -3.97
C LYS A 188 -19.83 5.59 -4.19
N LYS A 189 -20.58 4.89 -5.05
CA LYS A 189 -22.02 5.15 -5.25
C LYS A 189 -22.84 4.83 -4.00
N HIS A 190 -22.52 3.73 -3.32
CA HIS A 190 -23.23 3.30 -2.11
C HIS A 190 -23.04 4.28 -0.94
N PHE A 191 -21.80 4.67 -0.64
CA PHE A 191 -21.49 5.53 0.51
C PHE A 191 -21.67 7.03 0.21
N ASN A 192 -21.61 7.42 -1.06
CA ASN A 192 -21.85 8.79 -1.56
C ASN A 192 -21.17 9.89 -0.71
N TYR A 193 -19.90 9.69 -0.36
CA TYR A 193 -19.15 10.60 0.51
C TYR A 193 -18.39 11.64 -0.32
N PRO A 194 -18.59 12.96 -0.14
CA PRO A 194 -17.92 13.99 -0.93
C PRO A 194 -16.44 14.13 -0.58
N ARG A 195 -15.61 14.46 -1.59
CA ARG A 195 -14.15 14.63 -1.43
C ARG A 195 -13.77 15.83 -0.54
N PRO A 196 -12.58 15.84 0.08
CA PRO A 196 -12.18 16.90 1.00
C PRO A 196 -12.25 18.31 0.40
N PHE A 197 -11.73 18.48 -0.82
CA PHE A 197 -11.72 19.77 -1.52
C PHE A 197 -13.08 20.24 -2.03
N LEU A 198 -14.11 19.39 -1.97
CA LEU A 198 -15.49 19.73 -2.36
C LEU A 198 -16.34 20.16 -1.15
N ARG A 199 -15.86 19.98 0.09
CA ARG A 199 -16.62 20.42 1.26
C ARG A 199 -16.65 21.95 1.33
N GLU A 200 -17.80 22.50 1.67
CA GLU A 200 -17.92 23.93 1.94
C GLU A 200 -16.98 24.35 3.08
N GLY A 201 -16.30 25.49 2.91
CA GLY A 201 -15.38 26.03 3.92
C GLY A 201 -14.08 25.24 4.11
N ASN A 202 -13.74 24.30 3.21
CA ASN A 202 -12.47 23.58 3.29
C ASN A 202 -11.26 24.50 3.03
N SER A 203 -10.08 24.08 3.51
CA SER A 203 -8.80 24.78 3.29
C SER A 203 -7.81 23.91 2.51
N ILE A 204 -8.30 22.99 1.67
CA ILE A 204 -7.44 22.09 0.89
C ILE A 204 -6.79 22.88 -0.24
N HIS A 205 -5.47 22.74 -0.38
CA HIS A 205 -4.68 23.27 -1.46
C HIS A 205 -4.37 22.14 -2.46
N LEU A 206 -5.18 22.05 -3.51
CA LEU A 206 -4.91 21.13 -4.62
C LEU A 206 -3.55 21.46 -5.25
N VAL A 207 -2.78 20.40 -5.51
CA VAL A 207 -1.37 20.50 -5.92
C VAL A 207 -1.28 20.70 -7.44
N PRO A 208 -0.65 21.79 -7.94
CA PRO A 208 -0.38 21.94 -9.37
C PRO A 208 0.61 20.88 -9.84
N ASP A 209 0.34 20.26 -10.98
CA ASP A 209 1.25 19.28 -11.56
C ASP A 209 2.39 19.96 -12.32
N ASP A 210 3.54 20.03 -11.64
CA ASP A 210 4.83 20.47 -12.17
C ASP A 210 5.79 19.30 -12.43
N VAL A 211 5.31 18.05 -12.33
CA VAL A 211 6.14 16.83 -12.33
C VAL A 211 5.89 15.96 -13.56
N VAL A 212 4.65 15.56 -13.79
CA VAL A 212 4.29 14.54 -14.78
C VAL A 212 3.95 15.20 -16.11
N VAL A 213 2.82 15.91 -16.19
CA VAL A 213 2.44 16.66 -17.40
C VAL A 213 3.15 18.01 -17.45
N LYS A 214 3.41 18.62 -16.29
CA LYS A 214 4.08 19.93 -16.15
C LYS A 214 3.28 21.09 -16.74
N ASP A 215 1.95 21.02 -16.68
CA ASP A 215 1.04 22.07 -17.16
C ASP A 215 0.55 23.00 -16.03
N ASN A 216 0.97 22.76 -14.78
CA ASN A 216 0.52 23.47 -13.58
C ASN A 216 -1.00 23.39 -13.33
N VAL A 217 -1.71 22.49 -14.01
CA VAL A 217 -3.10 22.20 -13.70
C VAL A 217 -3.13 21.52 -12.33
N ARG A 218 -4.01 22.01 -11.45
CA ARG A 218 -4.17 21.42 -10.11
C ARG A 218 -4.72 20.01 -10.24
N TYR A 219 -4.04 19.05 -9.64
CA TYR A 219 -4.49 17.66 -9.61
C TYR A 219 -5.86 17.58 -8.91
N THR A 220 -6.83 16.96 -9.58
CA THR A 220 -8.18 16.74 -9.03
C THR A 220 -8.60 15.28 -9.21
N ALA A 221 -9.75 14.91 -8.67
CA ALA A 221 -10.33 13.59 -8.90
C ALA A 221 -11.86 13.68 -8.92
N ASP A 222 -12.50 12.84 -9.72
CA ASP A 222 -13.95 12.80 -9.92
C ASP A 222 -14.66 11.80 -8.99
N GLY A 223 -15.99 11.85 -8.93
CA GLY A 223 -16.81 10.92 -8.13
C GLY A 223 -16.62 11.00 -6.61
N GLY A 224 -17.22 10.04 -5.89
CA GLY A 224 -17.19 9.98 -4.42
C GLY A 224 -15.79 9.69 -3.84
N SER A 225 -15.58 10.01 -2.57
CA SER A 225 -14.30 9.86 -1.86
C SER A 225 -14.10 8.45 -1.33
N PHE A 226 -15.09 7.89 -0.62
CA PHE A 226 -14.95 6.64 0.14
C PHE A 226 -15.42 5.39 -0.63
N PRO A 227 -14.62 4.30 -0.67
CA PRO A 227 -13.19 4.24 -0.41
C PRO A 227 -12.36 4.77 -1.60
N SER A 228 -11.07 4.98 -1.42
CA SER A 228 -10.17 5.52 -2.46
C SER A 228 -9.79 4.47 -3.53
N GLY A 229 -10.18 4.70 -4.79
CA GLY A 229 -9.84 3.81 -5.92
C GLY A 229 -8.33 3.70 -6.17
N HIS A 230 -7.63 4.83 -6.28
CA HIS A 230 -6.18 4.89 -6.43
C HIS A 230 -5.45 4.14 -5.29
N THR A 231 -5.91 4.32 -4.04
CA THR A 231 -5.31 3.59 -2.91
C THR A 231 -5.55 2.08 -3.03
N ASN A 232 -6.74 1.66 -3.47
CA ASN A 232 -7.04 0.25 -3.69
C ASN A 232 -6.12 -0.36 -4.77
N THR A 233 -5.90 0.36 -5.87
CA THR A 233 -4.92 -0.03 -6.91
C THR A 233 -3.51 -0.12 -6.32
N GLY A 234 -3.01 0.96 -5.68
CA GLY A 234 -1.67 0.99 -5.11
C GLY A 234 -1.39 -0.11 -4.08
N TYR A 235 -2.36 -0.42 -3.21
CA TYR A 235 -2.24 -1.53 -2.27
C TYR A 235 -2.33 -2.90 -2.96
N THR A 236 -3.24 -3.10 -3.92
CA THR A 236 -3.37 -4.38 -4.62
C THR A 236 -2.09 -4.72 -5.38
N ASP A 237 -1.58 -3.75 -6.14
CA ASP A 237 -0.37 -3.90 -6.94
C ASP A 237 0.85 -4.18 -6.06
N ALA A 238 1.00 -3.44 -4.96
CA ALA A 238 2.12 -3.60 -4.05
C ALA A 238 2.05 -4.92 -3.25
N LEU A 239 0.86 -5.34 -2.82
CA LEU A 239 0.68 -6.61 -2.10
C LEU A 239 0.97 -7.81 -3.02
N LEU A 240 0.44 -7.83 -4.24
CA LEU A 240 0.72 -8.92 -5.17
C LEU A 240 2.20 -8.98 -5.54
N LEU A 241 2.86 -7.83 -5.75
CA LEU A 241 4.30 -7.82 -5.98
C LEU A 241 5.09 -8.29 -4.75
N ALA A 242 4.62 -7.97 -3.53
CA ALA A 242 5.24 -8.44 -2.28
C ALA A 242 5.20 -9.97 -2.17
N GLU A 243 4.10 -10.59 -2.61
CA GLU A 243 3.94 -12.05 -2.64
C GLU A 243 4.80 -12.70 -3.74
N MET A 244 5.05 -11.98 -4.85
CA MET A 244 5.91 -12.49 -5.93
C MET A 244 7.41 -12.31 -5.63
N VAL A 245 7.78 -11.28 -4.87
CA VAL A 245 9.17 -10.89 -4.53
C VAL A 245 9.31 -10.72 -3.01
N PRO A 246 9.20 -11.82 -2.23
CA PRO A 246 9.20 -11.77 -0.76
C PRO A 246 10.51 -11.24 -0.16
N GLU A 247 11.60 -11.21 -0.94
CA GLU A 247 12.87 -10.56 -0.58
C GLU A 247 12.71 -9.07 -0.21
N ARG A 248 11.63 -8.44 -0.70
CA ARG A 248 11.25 -7.04 -0.45
C ARG A 248 9.86 -6.90 0.18
N PHE A 249 9.32 -7.97 0.79
CA PHE A 249 7.94 -8.01 1.31
C PHE A 249 7.56 -6.81 2.18
N GLU A 250 8.33 -6.52 3.24
CA GLU A 250 8.03 -5.42 4.17
C GLU A 250 8.02 -4.05 3.47
N ALA A 251 8.96 -3.84 2.55
CA ALA A 251 9.10 -2.60 1.78
C ALA A 251 7.91 -2.41 0.82
N LEU A 252 7.51 -3.46 0.11
CA LEU A 252 6.38 -3.44 -0.82
C LEU A 252 5.04 -3.26 -0.09
N VAL A 253 4.82 -3.93 1.04
CA VAL A 253 3.63 -3.67 1.87
C VAL A 253 3.59 -2.21 2.34
N THR A 254 4.75 -1.66 2.72
CA THR A 254 4.88 -0.25 3.11
C THR A 254 4.64 0.69 1.93
N ARG A 255 5.01 0.28 0.71
CA ARG A 255 4.80 1.07 -0.50
C ARG A 255 3.32 1.32 -0.80
N GLY A 256 2.47 0.31 -0.59
CA GLY A 256 1.02 0.47 -0.70
C GLY A 256 0.49 1.53 0.27
N ALA A 257 0.97 1.52 1.52
CA ALA A 257 0.63 2.55 2.50
C ALA A 257 1.11 3.94 2.08
N ARG A 258 2.31 4.02 1.50
CA ARG A 258 2.84 5.26 0.97
C ARG A 258 2.00 5.80 -0.20
N TYR A 259 1.58 4.94 -1.11
CA TYR A 259 0.70 5.33 -2.22
C TYR A 259 -0.64 5.89 -1.70
N GLY A 260 -1.21 5.29 -0.65
CA GLY A 260 -2.38 5.84 0.05
C GLY A 260 -2.10 7.22 0.66
N TYR A 261 -0.97 7.40 1.35
CA TYR A 261 -0.56 8.68 1.92
C TYR A 261 -0.43 9.80 0.86
N SER A 262 0.10 9.48 -0.33
CA SER A 262 0.16 10.41 -1.47
C SER A 262 -1.21 11.01 -1.81
N ARG A 263 -2.31 10.27 -1.61
CA ARG A 263 -3.67 10.77 -1.86
C ARG A 263 -4.12 11.84 -0.87
N LEU A 264 -3.61 11.80 0.37
CA LEU A 264 -3.86 12.81 1.39
C LEU A 264 -3.00 14.06 1.14
N VAL A 265 -1.75 13.87 0.70
CA VAL A 265 -0.86 14.97 0.26
C VAL A 265 -1.52 15.80 -0.84
N LEU A 266 -2.17 15.14 -1.81
CA LEU A 266 -2.92 15.82 -2.88
C LEU A 266 -4.26 16.41 -2.42
N GLY A 267 -4.72 16.11 -1.20
CA GLY A 267 -5.97 16.63 -0.64
C GLY A 267 -7.24 16.03 -1.28
N VAL A 268 -7.12 14.95 -2.05
CA VAL A 268 -8.25 14.36 -2.81
C VAL A 268 -8.96 13.23 -2.06
N HIS A 269 -8.40 12.76 -0.94
CA HIS A 269 -8.93 11.68 -0.12
C HIS A 269 -8.66 11.88 1.37
N TYR A 270 -9.55 11.36 2.20
CA TYR A 270 -9.43 11.34 3.65
C TYR A 270 -8.64 10.12 4.15
N PRO A 271 -8.06 10.18 5.37
CA PRO A 271 -7.58 9.00 6.10
C PRO A 271 -8.53 7.81 6.09
N LEU A 272 -9.84 8.03 6.31
CA LEU A 272 -10.83 6.96 6.29
C LEU A 272 -10.93 6.27 4.93
N ASP A 273 -10.84 7.02 3.82
CA ASP A 273 -10.89 6.46 2.47
C ASP A 273 -9.75 5.50 2.20
N VAL A 274 -8.54 5.89 2.63
CA VAL A 274 -7.31 5.12 2.38
C VAL A 274 -7.20 3.92 3.33
N MET A 275 -7.67 4.05 4.58
CA MET A 275 -7.82 2.93 5.51
C MET A 275 -8.82 1.91 4.98
N GLY A 276 -9.99 2.35 4.50
CA GLY A 276 -11.00 1.47 3.91
C GLY A 276 -10.48 0.75 2.66
N SER A 277 -9.76 1.44 1.79
CA SER A 277 -9.13 0.80 0.62
C SER A 277 -8.07 -0.23 0.98
N ARG A 278 -7.25 0.01 2.02
CA ARG A 278 -6.32 -1.02 2.53
C ARG A 278 -7.06 -2.30 2.92
N MET A 279 -8.14 -2.16 3.70
CA MET A 279 -8.94 -3.30 4.17
C MET A 279 -9.46 -4.14 2.99
N VAL A 280 -10.04 -3.45 1.99
CA VAL A 280 -10.58 -4.10 0.79
C VAL A 280 -9.49 -4.77 -0.06
N ALA A 281 -8.36 -4.09 -0.28
CA ALA A 281 -7.25 -4.63 -1.05
C ALA A 281 -6.67 -5.90 -0.39
N GLN A 282 -6.39 -5.86 0.91
CA GLN A 282 -5.89 -7.02 1.66
C GLN A 282 -6.86 -8.20 1.61
N ARG A 283 -8.17 -7.94 1.82
CA ARG A 283 -9.21 -8.97 1.71
C ARG A 283 -9.27 -9.58 0.32
N ASN A 284 -9.21 -8.75 -0.72
CA ASN A 284 -9.35 -9.22 -2.11
C ASN A 284 -8.13 -10.00 -2.57
N VAL A 285 -6.92 -9.55 -2.24
CA VAL A 285 -5.69 -10.29 -2.52
C VAL A 285 -5.70 -11.64 -1.81
N ALA A 286 -6.12 -11.69 -0.53
CA ALA A 286 -6.28 -12.97 0.17
C ALA A 286 -7.31 -13.86 -0.52
N ASN A 287 -8.46 -13.30 -0.92
CA ASN A 287 -9.50 -14.05 -1.63
C ASN A 287 -8.98 -14.66 -2.95
N TYR A 288 -8.23 -13.90 -3.76
CA TYR A 288 -7.66 -14.42 -4.99
C TYR A 288 -6.59 -15.48 -4.74
N LEU A 289 -5.66 -15.26 -3.82
CA LEU A 289 -4.58 -16.22 -3.56
C LEU A 289 -5.07 -17.55 -2.94
N ASN A 290 -6.28 -17.58 -2.37
CA ASN A 290 -6.93 -18.82 -1.91
C ASN A 290 -7.71 -19.56 -3.02
N ASP A 291 -7.90 -18.95 -4.20
CA ASP A 291 -8.52 -19.62 -5.34
C ASP A 291 -7.46 -20.43 -6.10
N ALA A 292 -7.64 -21.75 -6.17
CA ALA A 292 -6.69 -22.66 -6.82
C ALA A 292 -6.42 -22.30 -8.30
N ARG A 293 -7.43 -21.81 -9.03
CA ARG A 293 -7.23 -21.40 -10.44
C ARG A 293 -6.41 -20.11 -10.53
N TYR A 294 -6.63 -19.18 -9.62
CA TYR A 294 -5.81 -17.96 -9.55
C TYR A 294 -4.37 -18.30 -9.12
N GLN A 295 -4.21 -19.19 -8.13
CA GLN A 295 -2.90 -19.61 -7.64
C GLN A 295 -2.02 -20.20 -8.75
N ALA A 296 -2.60 -20.95 -9.68
CA ALA A 296 -1.89 -21.46 -10.85
C ALA A 296 -1.34 -20.31 -11.72
N LEU A 297 -2.19 -19.32 -12.05
CA LEU A 297 -1.79 -18.13 -12.81
C LEU A 297 -0.77 -17.28 -12.07
N PHE A 298 -0.97 -17.11 -10.76
CA PHE A 298 -0.07 -16.37 -9.89
C PHE A 298 1.31 -17.02 -9.85
N SER A 299 1.39 -18.35 -9.75
CA SER A 299 2.66 -19.07 -9.73
C SER A 299 3.39 -18.93 -11.07
N GLU A 300 2.69 -19.11 -12.19
CA GLU A 300 3.27 -18.95 -13.54
C GLU A 300 3.77 -17.51 -13.77
N ALA A 301 2.97 -16.50 -13.38
CA ALA A 301 3.33 -15.10 -13.49
C ALA A 301 4.50 -14.72 -12.59
N ARG A 302 4.51 -15.22 -11.34
CA ARG A 302 5.60 -15.04 -10.39
C ARG A 302 6.90 -15.62 -10.93
N ASP A 303 6.87 -16.83 -11.46
CA ASP A 303 8.08 -17.50 -11.94
C ASP A 303 8.66 -16.77 -13.16
N GLN A 304 7.81 -16.28 -14.08
CA GLN A 304 8.24 -15.39 -15.18
C GLN A 304 8.90 -14.11 -14.64
N LEU A 305 8.24 -13.41 -13.70
CA LEU A 305 8.77 -12.19 -13.10
C LEU A 305 10.13 -12.44 -12.46
N ARG A 306 10.24 -13.48 -11.63
CA ARG A 306 11.47 -13.79 -10.90
C ARG A 306 12.62 -14.11 -11.84
N ALA A 307 12.38 -14.93 -12.87
CA ALA A 307 13.39 -15.25 -13.87
C ALA A 307 13.89 -14.02 -14.64
N ALA A 308 12.97 -13.12 -15.03
CA ALA A 308 13.34 -11.86 -15.70
C ALA A 308 14.17 -10.95 -14.79
N LEU A 309 13.79 -10.83 -13.52
CA LEU A 309 14.54 -10.02 -12.55
C LEU A 309 15.94 -10.59 -12.29
N GLU A 310 16.11 -11.91 -12.15
CA GLU A 310 17.44 -12.53 -11.98
C GLU A 310 18.32 -12.31 -13.21
N LYS A 311 17.74 -12.44 -14.42
CA LYS A 311 18.43 -12.14 -15.67
C LYS A 311 18.91 -10.70 -15.72
N GLU A 312 18.05 -9.72 -15.42
CA GLU A 312 18.41 -8.30 -15.42
C GLU A 312 19.42 -7.95 -14.32
N CYS A 313 19.35 -8.62 -13.17
CA CYS A 313 20.30 -8.44 -12.08
C CYS A 313 21.65 -9.13 -12.32
N GLY A 314 21.70 -10.19 -13.13
CA GLY A 314 22.87 -11.05 -13.30
C GLY A 314 23.28 -11.80 -12.02
N MET A 315 22.36 -11.96 -11.07
CA MET A 315 22.58 -12.59 -9.76
C MET A 315 21.26 -13.05 -9.15
N SER A 316 21.31 -13.76 -8.01
CA SER A 316 20.10 -14.19 -7.30
C SER A 316 19.26 -13.00 -6.81
N LEU A 317 17.95 -13.17 -6.71
CA LEU A 317 17.07 -12.12 -6.16
C LEU A 317 17.42 -11.74 -4.72
N ALA A 318 17.84 -12.71 -3.91
CA ALA A 318 18.28 -12.46 -2.55
C ALA A 318 19.48 -11.51 -2.50
N GLU A 319 20.42 -11.62 -3.43
CA GLU A 319 21.57 -10.72 -3.55
C GLU A 319 21.17 -9.39 -4.19
N CYS A 320 20.33 -9.41 -5.23
CA CYS A 320 19.90 -8.20 -5.92
C CYS A 320 19.04 -7.28 -5.05
N ALA A 321 18.23 -7.86 -4.15
CA ALA A 321 17.39 -7.14 -3.20
C ALA A 321 18.15 -6.53 -2.01
N ARG A 322 19.42 -6.91 -1.81
CA ARG A 322 20.27 -6.31 -0.77
C ARG A 322 20.64 -4.88 -1.15
N SER A 323 20.73 -4.05 -0.13
CA SER A 323 21.12 -2.66 -0.23
C SER A 323 21.83 -2.26 1.06
N ASN A 324 22.75 -1.31 0.97
CA ASN A 324 23.25 -0.65 2.17
C ASN A 324 22.13 0.24 2.70
N GLY A 325 21.79 0.15 4.00
CA GLY A 325 20.61 0.80 4.56
C GLY A 325 20.54 2.32 4.35
N LYS A 326 21.69 2.98 4.15
CA LYS A 326 21.74 4.41 3.76
C LYS A 326 21.21 4.67 2.36
N ASP A 327 21.45 3.75 1.42
CA ASP A 327 21.11 3.89 -0.01
C ASP A 327 19.67 3.40 -0.30
N ASP A 328 18.90 3.02 0.73
CA ASP A 328 17.57 2.44 0.58
C ASP A 328 16.66 2.84 1.75
N PRO A 329 15.90 3.93 1.59
CA PRO A 329 15.02 4.46 2.62
C PRO A 329 13.95 3.46 3.11
N TYR A 330 13.50 2.53 2.26
CA TYR A 330 12.52 1.51 2.65
C TYR A 330 13.08 0.47 3.64
N ARG A 331 14.40 0.35 3.77
CA ARG A 331 15.03 -0.47 4.82
C ARG A 331 15.22 0.27 6.14
N SER A 332 14.93 1.58 6.20
CA SER A 332 15.00 2.33 7.45
C SER A 332 13.99 1.77 8.47
N PRO A 333 14.41 1.51 9.73
CA PRO A 333 13.48 1.11 10.80
C PRO A 333 12.33 2.11 11.00
N ALA A 334 12.53 3.37 10.62
CA ALA A 334 11.56 4.43 10.71
C ALA A 334 10.33 4.20 9.81
N MET A 335 10.48 3.45 8.71
CA MET A 335 9.37 3.11 7.82
C MET A 335 8.34 2.18 8.46
N LYS A 336 8.71 1.41 9.49
CA LYS A 336 7.76 0.65 10.31
C LYS A 336 6.84 1.57 11.10
N GLN A 337 7.38 2.67 11.61
CA GLN A 337 6.59 3.67 12.33
C GLN A 337 5.63 4.38 11.37
N PHE A 338 6.09 4.68 10.15
CA PHE A 338 5.23 5.23 9.09
C PHE A 338 4.08 4.28 8.75
N TYR A 339 4.37 3.00 8.47
CA TYR A 339 3.33 2.01 8.18
C TYR A 339 2.33 1.95 9.34
N ARG A 340 2.81 1.80 10.59
CA ARG A 340 1.95 1.74 11.79
C ARG A 340 1.08 2.98 11.94
N PHE A 341 1.61 4.17 11.68
CA PHE A 341 0.86 5.42 11.65
C PHE A 341 -0.28 5.36 10.62
N THR A 342 0.00 5.01 9.36
CA THR A 342 -1.01 4.93 8.29
C THR A 342 -2.10 3.89 8.55
N MET A 343 -1.91 2.99 9.52
CA MET A 343 -2.96 2.05 9.89
C MET A 343 -4.19 2.73 10.51
N SER A 344 -4.00 3.88 11.16
CA SER A 344 -5.05 4.60 11.90
C SER A 344 -5.05 6.12 11.70
N TYR A 345 -3.95 6.71 11.21
CA TYR A 345 -3.70 8.15 11.12
C TYR A 345 -3.92 8.90 12.44
N ASN A 346 -3.78 8.21 13.57
CA ASN A 346 -4.12 8.69 14.91
C ASN A 346 -5.57 9.22 15.04
N LEU A 347 -6.49 8.72 14.21
CA LEU A 347 -7.90 9.10 14.34
C LEU A 347 -8.45 8.70 15.72
N PRO A 348 -9.45 9.44 16.25
CA PRO A 348 -10.04 9.16 17.55
C PRO A 348 -10.51 7.71 17.66
N LYS A 349 -10.08 7.07 18.74
CA LYS A 349 -10.40 5.68 19.08
C LYS A 349 -11.61 5.65 20.01
N ALA A 350 -12.57 4.77 19.75
CA ALA A 350 -13.65 4.49 20.69
C ALA A 350 -13.11 3.84 21.97
N ASN A 351 -13.70 4.18 23.12
CA ASN A 351 -13.38 3.54 24.39
C ASN A 351 -14.06 2.17 24.45
N VAL A 352 -13.32 1.12 24.10
CA VAL A 352 -13.78 -0.27 24.08
C VAL A 352 -12.77 -1.17 24.77
N GLN A 353 -13.25 -2.25 25.40
CA GLN A 353 -12.38 -3.26 25.99
C GLN A 353 -11.53 -3.91 24.90
N ASN A 354 -10.21 -3.96 25.09
CA ASN A 354 -9.32 -4.55 24.09
C ASN A 354 -9.55 -6.06 23.93
N THR A 355 -9.85 -6.49 22.70
CA THR A 355 -10.04 -7.91 22.36
C THR A 355 -9.10 -8.34 21.23
N PRO A 356 -8.53 -9.56 21.29
CA PRO A 356 -7.78 -10.12 20.17
C PRO A 356 -8.61 -10.15 18.89
N VAL A 357 -7.97 -9.96 17.73
CA VAL A 357 -8.64 -10.17 16.43
C VAL A 357 -8.97 -11.65 16.23
N LYS A 358 -10.08 -11.93 15.55
CA LYS A 358 -10.37 -13.26 14.99
C LYS A 358 -9.89 -13.27 13.55
N VAL A 359 -8.88 -14.08 13.23
CA VAL A 359 -8.31 -14.15 11.88
C VAL A 359 -9.25 -14.97 10.98
N PRO A 360 -9.79 -14.40 9.88
CA PRO A 360 -10.58 -15.15 8.92
C PRO A 360 -9.75 -16.27 8.30
N GLN A 361 -10.39 -17.40 8.03
CA GLN A 361 -9.73 -18.50 7.31
C GLN A 361 -9.24 -18.02 5.94
N GLY A 362 -8.02 -18.41 5.58
CA GLY A 362 -7.38 -18.01 4.32
C GLY A 362 -6.59 -16.70 4.43
N ALA A 363 -6.76 -15.88 5.47
CA ALA A 363 -6.01 -14.63 5.59
C ALA A 363 -4.49 -14.86 5.72
N GLU A 364 -4.07 -15.98 6.30
CA GLU A 364 -2.67 -16.40 6.41
C GLU A 364 -1.93 -16.47 5.07
N ILE A 365 -2.66 -16.60 3.94
CA ILE A 365 -2.07 -16.64 2.60
C ILE A 365 -1.21 -15.40 2.32
N LEU A 366 -1.56 -14.24 2.89
CA LEU A 366 -0.87 -12.94 2.76
C LEU A 366 0.52 -12.89 3.40
N LEU A 367 0.98 -14.00 3.97
CA LEU A 367 2.33 -14.13 4.52
C LEU A 367 3.01 -15.44 4.10
N LYS A 368 2.31 -16.34 3.39
CA LYS A 368 2.84 -17.70 3.11
C LYS A 368 4.04 -17.67 2.19
N THR A 369 4.05 -16.82 1.16
CA THR A 369 5.21 -16.71 0.26
C THR A 369 6.45 -16.16 0.98
N ALA A 370 6.22 -15.28 1.95
CA ALA A 370 7.26 -14.58 2.69
C ALA A 370 7.74 -15.35 3.94
N LEU A 371 6.94 -16.31 4.42
CA LEU A 371 7.19 -17.17 5.58
C LEU A 371 6.87 -18.65 5.25
N PRO A 372 7.46 -19.25 4.19
CA PRO A 372 7.07 -20.56 3.68
C PRO A 372 7.31 -21.72 4.68
N GLN A 373 8.17 -21.50 5.68
CA GLN A 373 8.51 -22.47 6.72
C GLN A 373 7.48 -22.53 7.87
N LEU A 374 6.55 -21.58 7.95
CA LEU A 374 5.56 -21.53 9.03
C LEU A 374 4.23 -22.16 8.61
N SER A 375 3.63 -22.90 9.54
CA SER A 375 2.25 -23.39 9.38
C SER A 375 1.23 -22.26 9.42
N ASP A 376 0.04 -22.52 8.86
CA ASP A 376 -1.10 -21.61 8.88
C ASP A 376 -1.43 -21.14 10.31
N ALA A 377 -1.36 -22.03 11.30
CA ALA A 377 -1.60 -21.70 12.69
C ALA A 377 -0.55 -20.73 13.27
N GLN A 378 0.72 -20.91 12.92
CA GLN A 378 1.80 -20.01 13.33
C GLN A 378 1.63 -18.63 12.69
N ILE A 379 1.32 -18.57 11.39
CA ILE A 379 1.07 -17.31 10.67
C ILE A 379 -0.13 -16.57 11.27
N ARG A 380 -1.26 -17.25 11.51
CA ARG A 380 -2.44 -16.64 12.17
C ARG A 380 -2.08 -16.14 13.57
N SER A 381 -1.26 -16.87 14.34
CA SER A 381 -0.79 -16.40 15.65
C SER A 381 0.03 -15.11 15.55
N LEU A 382 0.90 -14.97 14.54
CA LEU A 382 1.65 -13.74 14.30
C LEU A 382 0.71 -12.57 13.96
N MET A 383 -0.31 -12.79 13.13
CA MET A 383 -1.33 -11.78 12.81
C MET A 383 -2.11 -11.32 14.04
N VAL A 384 -2.45 -12.24 14.95
CA VAL A 384 -3.11 -11.89 16.23
C VAL A 384 -2.18 -11.03 17.10
N LYS A 385 -0.90 -11.40 17.21
CA LYS A 385 0.08 -10.71 18.05
C LYS A 385 0.44 -9.31 17.51
N SER A 386 0.44 -9.12 16.20
CA SER A 386 0.85 -7.87 15.56
C SER A 386 -0.30 -6.86 15.40
N ALA A 387 -1.54 -7.32 15.46
CA ALA A 387 -2.72 -6.51 15.18
C ALA A 387 -2.79 -5.24 16.03
N LEU A 388 -3.38 -4.18 15.48
CA LEU A 388 -3.75 -3.00 16.25
C LEU A 388 -4.71 -3.35 17.40
N PRO A 389 -4.74 -2.58 18.50
CA PRO A 389 -5.85 -2.58 19.44
C PRO A 389 -7.20 -2.33 18.73
N ASN A 390 -8.30 -2.83 19.28
CA ASN A 390 -9.65 -2.57 18.72
C ASN A 390 -10.09 -1.12 18.98
N GLY A 391 -11.18 -0.65 18.37
CA GLY A 391 -11.77 0.67 18.65
C GLY A 391 -11.33 1.78 17.72
N TYR A 392 -10.37 1.54 16.82
CA TYR A 392 -10.11 2.47 15.73
C TYR A 392 -11.26 2.49 14.72
N PRO A 393 -11.49 3.62 14.01
CA PRO A 393 -12.51 3.71 12.98
C PRO A 393 -12.44 2.59 11.96
N LEU A 394 -13.59 2.20 11.42
CA LEU A 394 -13.79 1.08 10.48
C LEU A 394 -13.61 -0.33 11.06
N SER A 395 -13.33 -0.48 12.37
CA SER A 395 -13.31 -1.81 13.01
C SER A 395 -14.66 -2.52 12.96
N GLY A 396 -15.75 -1.77 12.77
CA GLY A 396 -17.10 -2.31 12.61
C GLY A 396 -17.56 -3.19 13.77
N ASN A 397 -18.55 -4.04 13.49
CA ASN A 397 -19.17 -4.94 14.47
C ASN A 397 -18.94 -6.43 14.16
N SER A 398 -18.41 -6.76 12.98
CA SER A 398 -18.10 -8.14 12.60
C SER A 398 -16.64 -8.50 12.85
N ALA A 399 -16.36 -9.80 12.96
CA ALA A 399 -14.99 -10.32 13.09
C ALA A 399 -14.11 -9.89 11.90
N ASP A 400 -14.64 -9.97 10.68
CA ASP A 400 -13.94 -9.60 9.46
C ASP A 400 -13.62 -8.11 9.41
N GLN A 401 -14.59 -7.25 9.71
CA GLN A 401 -14.39 -5.80 9.79
C GLN A 401 -13.27 -5.46 10.79
N SER A 402 -13.32 -6.09 11.96
CA SER A 402 -12.31 -5.89 13.00
C SER A 402 -10.94 -6.36 12.53
N PHE A 403 -10.85 -7.55 11.94
CA PHE A 403 -9.57 -8.10 11.50
C PHE A 403 -8.92 -7.25 10.40
N TRP A 404 -9.62 -6.97 9.30
CA TRP A 404 -9.04 -6.26 8.15
C TRP A 404 -8.64 -4.83 8.48
N GLN A 405 -9.35 -4.17 9.42
CA GLN A 405 -8.94 -2.86 9.91
C GLN A 405 -7.61 -2.93 10.67
N ARG A 406 -7.38 -4.02 11.42
CA ARG A 406 -6.35 -4.11 12.45
C ARG A 406 -5.11 -4.91 12.04
N VAL A 407 -5.16 -5.70 10.96
CA VAL A 407 -4.05 -6.57 10.55
C VAL A 407 -2.80 -5.77 10.16
N ASP A 408 -1.70 -6.03 10.87
CA ASP A 408 -0.39 -5.43 10.59
C ASP A 408 0.53 -6.49 9.99
N LEU A 409 0.59 -6.53 8.65
CA LEU A 409 1.37 -7.51 7.90
C LEU A 409 2.88 -7.30 8.10
N THR A 410 3.33 -6.05 8.18
CA THR A 410 4.76 -5.73 8.39
C THR A 410 5.25 -6.22 9.75
N ALA A 411 4.47 -5.97 10.81
CA ALA A 411 4.80 -6.41 12.15
C ALA A 411 4.66 -7.93 12.29
N ALA A 412 3.66 -8.56 11.68
CA ALA A 412 3.54 -10.02 11.66
C ALA A 412 4.76 -10.68 10.99
N PHE A 413 5.19 -10.16 9.83
CA PHE A 413 6.38 -10.61 9.13
C PHE A 413 7.66 -10.40 9.97
N ALA A 414 7.79 -9.25 10.63
CA ALA A 414 8.95 -8.94 11.47
C ALA A 414 9.04 -9.83 12.72
N LEU A 415 7.91 -10.16 13.36
CA LEU A 415 7.84 -11.06 14.52
C LEU A 415 8.28 -12.49 14.19
N ALA A 416 8.26 -12.88 12.91
CA ALA A 416 8.73 -14.19 12.47
C ALA A 416 10.27 -14.31 12.37
N LYS A 417 11.04 -13.20 12.47
CA LYS A 417 12.51 -13.24 12.33
C LYS A 417 13.22 -14.23 13.27
N PRO A 418 12.82 -14.41 14.55
CA PRO A 418 13.40 -15.44 15.42
C PRO A 418 13.01 -16.87 15.05
N MET A 419 12.08 -17.05 14.10
CA MET A 419 11.53 -18.32 13.64
C MET A 419 11.96 -18.66 12.20
N ARG A 420 12.95 -17.93 11.65
CA ARG A 420 13.50 -18.09 10.30
C ARG A 420 14.86 -18.74 10.31
#